data_AF-A0A0G0ZS28-F1
#
_entry.id   AF-A0A0G0ZS28-F1
#
_cell.length_a   1.000
_cell.length_b   1.000
_cell.length_c   1.000
_cell.angle_alpha   90.00
_cell.angle_beta   90.00
_cell.angle_gamma   90.00
#
_symmetry.space_group_name_H-M   'P 1'
#
loop_
_entity.id
_entity.type
_entity.pdbx_description
1 polymer ?
#
loop_
_entity_poly.entity_id
_entity_poly.type
_entity_poly.pdbx_seq_one_letter_code
_entity_poly.pdbx_strand_id
1 'polypeptide(L)' 'AYGIPILYGGSVNVRNAKRFLEIEGISGFLVGQASLSPEDFSKIVNLC' A
#
# COMPACT_ATOMS: atom_id res chain seq x y z
N ALA A 1 -1.98 11.51 20.90
CA ALA A 1 -2.53 10.15 20.82
C ALA A 1 -1.95 9.52 19.56
N TYR A 2 -1.29 8.36 19.65
CA TYR A 2 -0.85 7.67 18.44
C TYR A 2 -2.09 7.13 17.73
N GLY A 3 -2.36 7.63 16.51
CA GLY A 3 -3.45 7.14 15.67
C GLY A 3 -3.20 5.69 15.30
N ILE A 4 -4.23 4.85 15.39
CA ILE A 4 -4.15 3.45 14.95
C ILE A 4 -4.04 3.44 13.41
N PRO A 5 -2.97 2.88 12.82
CA PRO A 5 -2.84 2.82 11.37
C PRO A 5 -3.94 1.96 10.75
N ILE A 6 -4.60 2.46 9.71
CA ILE A 6 -5.59 1.71 8.94
C ILE A 6 -4.95 1.33 7.61
N LEU A 7 -4.79 0.03 7.37
CA LEU A 7 -4.18 -0.50 6.14
C LEU A 7 -5.26 -0.93 5.15
N TYR A 8 -5.08 -0.62 3.87
CA TYR A 8 -5.95 -1.10 2.80
C TYR A 8 -5.43 -2.40 2.20
N GLY A 9 -6.29 -3.43 2.16
CA GLY A 9 -6.02 -4.72 1.53
C GLY A 9 -7.03 -5.03 0.43
N GLY A 10 -6.63 -4.85 -0.82
CA GLY A 10 -7.50 -5.10 -1.98
C GLY A 10 -6.80 -4.87 -3.31
N SER A 11 -6.21 -5.93 -3.87
CA SER A 11 -5.56 -5.91 -5.20
C SER A 11 -4.61 -4.70 -5.44
N VAL A 12 -3.89 -4.28 -4.40
CA VAL A 12 -2.88 -3.22 -4.47
C VAL A 12 -1.73 -3.66 -5.38
N ASN A 13 -1.31 -2.78 -6.27
CA ASN A 13 -0.20 -2.97 -7.21
C ASN A 13 0.44 -1.63 -7.56
N VAL A 14 1.56 -1.67 -8.28
CA VAL A 14 2.36 -0.48 -8.64
C VAL A 14 1.58 0.61 -9.41
N ARG A 15 0.47 0.25 -10.07
CA ARG A 15 -0.33 1.20 -10.85
C ARG A 15 -1.35 1.97 -10.00
N ASN A 16 -1.77 1.42 -8.87
CA ASN A 16 -2.86 1.99 -8.05
C ASN A 16 -2.45 2.37 -6.62
N ALA A 17 -1.31 1.86 -6.11
CA ALA A 17 -0.85 2.12 -4.74
C ALA A 17 -0.82 3.62 -4.40
N LYS A 18 -0.21 4.45 -5.27
CA LYS A 18 -0.14 5.91 -5.04
C LYS A 18 -1.53 6.55 -4.85
N ARG A 19 -2.48 6.21 -5.71
CA ARG A 19 -3.85 6.75 -5.65
C ARG A 19 -4.58 6.33 -4.37
N PHE A 20 -4.30 5.15 -3.83
CA PHE A 20 -4.89 4.73 -2.56
C PHE A 20 -4.27 5.44 -1.35
N LEU A 21 -2.97 5.80 -1.39
CA LEU A 21 -2.35 6.60 -0.32
C LEU A 21 -2.91 8.02 -0.25
N GLU A 22 -3.46 8.55 -1.35
CA GLU A 22 -4.10 9.86 -1.39
C GLU A 22 -5.48 9.89 -0.71
N ILE A 23 -6.04 8.73 -0.34
CA ILE A 23 -7.33 8.64 0.36
C ILE A 23 -7.11 8.92 1.85
N GLU A 24 -7.80 9.95 2.37
CA GLU A 24 -7.77 10.30 3.78
C GLU A 24 -8.12 9.08 4.66
N GLY A 25 -7.32 8.86 5.69
CA GLY A 25 -7.48 7.75 6.64
C GLY A 25 -6.77 6.45 6.24
N ILE A 26 -6.30 6.30 5.00
CA ILE A 26 -5.44 5.16 4.63
C ILE A 26 -4.00 5.45 5.06
N SER A 27 -3.44 4.56 5.87
CA SER A 27 -2.08 4.68 6.43
C SER A 27 -1.06 3.78 5.74
N GLY A 28 -1.47 2.96 4.78
CA GLY A 28 -0.61 2.01 4.07
C GLY A 28 -1.39 0.82 3.52
N PHE A 29 -0.66 -0.27 3.21
CA PHE A 29 -1.21 -1.42 2.50
C PHE A 29 -0.97 -2.77 3.17
N LEU A 30 -1.94 -3.66 3.00
CA LEU A 30 -1.76 -5.09 3.15
C LEU A 30 -1.66 -5.70 1.74
N VAL A 31 -0.42 -5.95 1.29
CA VAL A 31 -0.14 -6.36 -0.10
C VAL A 31 -0.17 -7.89 -0.22
N GLY A 32 -1.06 -8.39 -1.08
CA GLY A 32 -1.18 -9.82 -1.43
C GLY A 32 -0.31 -10.19 -2.63
N GLN A 33 -0.89 -10.61 -3.76
CA GLN A 33 -0.18 -11.12 -4.93
C GLN A 33 1.03 -10.28 -5.40
N ALA A 34 0.93 -8.94 -5.34
CA ALA A 34 2.04 -8.06 -5.75
C ALA A 34 3.27 -8.15 -4.82
N SER A 35 3.14 -8.71 -3.61
CA SER A 35 4.26 -8.95 -2.70
C SER A 35 5.16 -10.11 -3.15
N LEU A 36 4.70 -10.94 -4.11
CA LEU A 36 5.46 -12.09 -4.62
C LEU A 36 6.50 -11.69 -5.68
N SER A 37 6.44 -10.48 -6.22
CA SER A 37 7.53 -9.90 -7.03
C SER A 37 8.34 -8.93 -6.16
N PRO A 38 9.63 -9.20 -5.91
CA PRO A 38 10.49 -8.29 -5.16
C PRO A 38 10.54 -6.88 -5.77
N GLU A 39 10.52 -6.78 -7.10
CA GLU A 39 10.55 -5.50 -7.83
C GLU A 39 9.27 -4.69 -7.60
N ASP A 40 8.11 -5.32 -7.76
CA ASP A 40 6.82 -4.64 -7.55
C ASP A 40 6.58 -4.32 -6.08
N PHE A 41 6.95 -5.22 -5.17
CA PHE A 41 6.84 -4.97 -3.74
C PHE A 41 7.75 -3.83 -3.30
N SER A 42 9.01 -3.79 -3.77
CA SER A 42 9.94 -2.69 -3.46
C SER A 42 9.41 -1.34 -3.95
N LYS A 43 8.82 -1.28 -5.15
CA LYS A 43 8.17 -0.07 -5.64
C LYS A 43 7.01 0.38 -4.75
N ILE A 44 6.18 -0.56 -4.26
CA ILE A 44 5.06 -0.23 -3.36
C ILE A 44 5.56 0.27 -2.00
N VAL A 45 6.61 -0.37 -1.44
CA VAL A 45 7.22 0.06 -0.18
C VAL A 45 7.83 1.46 -0.32
N ASN A 46 8.54 1.75 -1.41
CA ASN A 46 9.14 3.07 -1.65
C ASN A 46 8.12 4.19 -1.96
N LEU A 47 6.83 3.85 -2.16
CA LEU A 47 5.75 4.83 -2.32
C LEU A 47 5.14 5.24 -0.97
N CYS A 48 5.20 4.36 0.03
CA CYS A 48 4.63 4.58 1.36
C CYS A 48 5.61 5.33 2.25
#